data_AF-A0A1V5WDT1-F1
#
_entry.id   AF-A0A1V5WDT1-F1
#
_cell.length_a   1.000
_cell.length_b   1.000
_cell.length_c   1.000
_cell.angle_alpha   90.00
_cell.angle_beta   90.00
_cell.angle_gamma   90.00
#
_symmetry.space_group_name_H-M   'P 1'
#
loop_
_entity.id
_entity.type
_entity.pdbx_description
1 polymer ?
#
loop_
_entity_poly.entity_id
_entity_poly.type
_entity_poly.pdbx_seq_one_letter_code
_entity_poly.pdbx_strand_id
1 'polypeptide(L)'
;MQYQGRFPANLIHDGSDEVVELFPNTGKGNGGNPYSYKGKEYDNKDTSMFNGDKPQAPSNFNDSGSASRFFYCAKASKRERNIGCEGIPEKEYVQFQTANGTSGKASSLSEGRNTKYRNIHPTVKPLALMEYLVKLVSREGQVVLDPFMGSGTTGMACKRLGREFIGIEMMPDYMEIAKARIDGVKESKQLEQLNLLKDNK
;
A
#
# COMPACT_ATOMS: atom_id res chain seq x y z
N MET A 1 -9.31 28.17 10.67
CA MET A 1 -7.83 28.23 10.72
C MET A 1 -7.28 27.73 9.39
N GLN A 2 -6.58 28.59 8.66
CA GLN A 2 -6.00 28.31 7.36
C GLN A 2 -4.54 27.91 7.58
N TYR A 3 -4.17 26.67 7.26
CA TYR A 3 -2.80 26.19 7.48
C TYR A 3 -1.88 26.69 6.35
N GLN A 4 -0.98 27.63 6.67
CA GLN A 4 0.06 28.16 5.76
C GLN A 4 1.37 27.37 5.84
N GLY A 5 1.32 26.05 5.68
CA GLY A 5 2.52 25.20 5.69
C GLY A 5 2.61 24.32 4.45
N ARG A 6 3.79 24.28 3.81
CA ARG A 6 4.17 23.17 2.91
C ARG A 6 4.64 22.02 3.79
N PHE A 7 3.88 20.93 3.82
CA PHE A 7 4.33 19.68 4.46
C PHE A 7 5.45 19.06 3.62
N PRO A 8 6.66 18.83 4.15
CA PRO A 8 7.71 18.20 3.39
C PRO A 8 7.41 16.71 3.19
N ALA A 9 7.60 16.25 1.94
CA ALA A 9 7.32 14.89 1.48
C ALA A 9 8.39 13.84 1.86
N ASN A 10 9.31 14.17 2.77
CA ASN A 10 10.35 13.25 3.25
C ASN A 10 10.49 13.46 4.76
N LEU A 11 9.62 12.83 5.55
CA LEU A 11 9.78 12.83 7.00
C LEU A 11 10.92 11.87 7.37
N ILE A 12 12.16 12.35 7.25
CA ILE A 12 13.27 11.80 8.03
C ILE A 12 13.12 12.45 9.40
N HIS A 13 12.72 11.67 10.39
CA HIS A 13 12.73 12.14 11.76
C HIS A 13 14.20 12.17 12.21
N ASP A 14 14.63 13.32 12.71
CA ASP A 14 15.96 13.60 13.28
C ASP A 14 16.24 12.87 14.62
N GLY A 15 15.27 12.12 15.15
CA GLY A 15 15.32 11.48 16.46
C GLY A 15 15.12 12.42 17.66
N SER A 16 14.73 13.69 17.47
CA SER A 16 14.52 14.61 18.60
C SER A 16 13.36 14.21 19.51
N ASP A 17 13.48 14.47 20.81
CA ASP A 17 12.47 14.09 21.80
C ASP A 17 11.09 14.67 21.45
N GLU A 18 11.04 15.93 20.98
CA GLU A 18 9.77 16.57 20.62
C GLU A 18 9.03 15.90 19.46
N VAL A 19 9.75 15.35 18.47
CA VAL A 19 9.11 14.67 17.33
C VAL A 19 8.79 13.23 17.71
N VAL A 20 9.61 12.57 18.55
CA VAL A 20 9.38 11.21 19.05
C VAL A 20 8.10 11.15 19.88
N GLU A 21 7.85 12.17 20.71
CA GLU A 21 6.66 12.31 21.56
C GLU A 21 5.35 12.42 20.76
N LEU A 22 5.39 12.90 19.52
CA LEU A 22 4.21 12.99 18.65
C LEU A 22 3.77 11.61 18.11
N PHE A 23 4.61 10.58 18.22
CA PHE A 23 4.27 9.23 17.80
C PHE A 23 3.90 8.36 19.01
N PRO A 24 2.82 7.59 18.93
CA PRO A 24 2.45 6.70 20.02
C PRO A 24 3.54 5.65 20.25
N ASN A 25 3.90 5.45 21.51
CA ASN A 25 4.67 4.28 21.92
C ASN A 25 3.83 3.03 21.64
N THR A 26 4.26 2.21 20.70
CA THR A 26 3.61 0.93 20.44
C THR A 26 4.10 -0.08 21.46
N GLY A 27 3.16 -0.78 22.10
CA GLY A 27 3.49 -1.92 22.94
C GLY A 27 4.22 -3.00 22.16
N LYS A 28 4.91 -3.90 22.87
CA LYS A 28 5.54 -5.09 22.27
C LYS A 28 4.52 -5.76 21.36
N GLY A 29 4.87 -5.98 20.09
CA GLY A 29 4.01 -6.73 19.19
C GLY A 29 3.65 -8.08 19.83
N ASN A 30 2.45 -8.61 19.54
CA ASN A 30 2.08 -9.97 19.90
C ASN A 30 2.92 -10.97 19.09
N GLY A 31 4.23 -11.01 19.37
CA GLY A 31 5.09 -12.10 18.98
C GLY A 31 4.64 -13.29 19.79
N GLY A 32 3.92 -14.21 19.16
CA GLY A 32 3.69 -15.53 19.75
C GLY A 32 5.02 -16.15 20.19
N ASN A 33 4.95 -17.16 21.06
CA ASN A 33 6.13 -17.86 21.55
C ASN A 33 7.09 -18.16 20.38
N PRO A 34 8.41 -17.89 20.53
CA PRO A 34 9.38 -18.19 19.50
C PRO A 34 9.18 -19.62 19.05
N TYR A 35 8.95 -19.83 17.75
CA TYR A 35 8.89 -21.19 17.22
C TYR A 35 10.27 -21.81 17.43
N SER A 36 10.39 -22.72 18.39
CA SER A 36 11.55 -23.60 18.48
C SER A 36 11.53 -24.47 17.24
N TYR A 37 12.26 -24.10 16.21
CA TYR A 37 12.48 -24.95 15.05
C TYR A 37 13.27 -26.19 15.50
N LYS A 38 12.57 -27.20 16.00
CA LYS A 38 13.05 -28.60 15.98
C LYS A 38 12.88 -29.11 14.55
N GLY A 39 13.57 -28.49 13.59
CA GLY A 39 13.67 -29.05 12.25
C GLY A 39 14.33 -30.41 12.33
N LYS A 40 13.82 -31.37 11.56
CA LYS A 40 14.58 -32.57 11.24
C LYS A 40 15.93 -32.14 10.66
N GLU A 41 17.00 -32.86 11.00
CA GLU A 41 18.33 -32.62 10.42
C GLU A 41 18.22 -32.65 8.90
N TYR A 42 18.45 -31.50 8.25
CA TYR A 42 18.64 -31.43 6.80
C TYR A 42 20.12 -31.17 6.56
N ASP A 43 20.75 -32.11 5.88
CA ASP A 43 22.15 -32.04 5.47
C ASP A 43 22.27 -31.10 4.26
N ASN A 44 22.62 -29.84 4.50
CA ASN A 44 22.68 -28.79 3.47
C ASN A 44 24.07 -28.67 2.80
N LYS A 45 24.91 -29.71 2.87
CA LYS A 45 26.29 -29.72 2.35
C LYS A 45 26.43 -29.22 0.91
N ASP A 46 25.40 -29.41 0.09
CA ASP A 46 25.46 -29.11 -1.34
C ASP A 46 24.68 -27.85 -1.76
N THR A 47 24.02 -27.13 -0.84
CA THR A 47 23.09 -26.03 -1.20
C THR A 47 23.33 -24.69 -0.51
N SER A 48 24.29 -24.57 0.40
CA SER A 48 24.60 -23.30 1.07
C SER A 48 26.11 -23.08 1.25
N MET A 49 26.56 -21.83 1.13
CA MET A 49 27.97 -21.44 1.36
C MET A 49 28.44 -21.66 2.81
N PHE A 50 27.52 -21.90 3.75
CA PHE A 50 27.81 -22.12 5.16
C PHE A 50 27.56 -23.59 5.50
N ASN A 51 28.64 -24.36 5.45
CA ASN A 51 28.62 -25.81 5.50
C ASN A 51 28.19 -26.31 6.89
N GLY A 52 26.93 -26.73 7.03
CA GLY A 52 26.41 -27.29 8.29
C GLY A 52 26.04 -26.28 9.37
N ASP A 53 26.04 -24.97 9.07
CA ASP A 53 25.60 -23.96 10.03
C ASP A 53 24.08 -24.00 10.23
N LYS A 54 23.67 -24.05 11.50
CA LYS A 54 22.27 -24.00 11.91
C LYS A 54 21.86 -22.53 12.02
N PRO A 55 20.99 -21.98 11.15
CA PRO A 55 20.49 -20.63 11.36
C PRO A 55 19.57 -20.60 12.58
N GLN A 56 20.13 -20.29 13.75
CA GLN A 56 19.37 -19.87 14.92
C GLN A 56 19.12 -18.36 14.81
N ALA A 57 18.24 -17.96 13.89
CA ALA A 57 17.71 -16.61 13.92
C ALA A 57 16.43 -16.62 14.77
N PRO A 58 16.38 -15.96 15.94
CA PRO A 58 15.11 -15.70 16.59
C PRO A 58 14.24 -14.86 15.63
N SER A 59 13.05 -15.36 15.28
CA SER A 59 12.15 -14.69 14.34
C SER A 59 11.51 -13.39 14.90
N ASN A 60 11.79 -13.06 16.15
CA ASN A 60 11.09 -12.02 16.90
C ASN A 60 12.11 -11.06 17.52
N PHE A 61 12.10 -9.79 17.11
CA PHE A 61 13.02 -8.78 17.62
C PHE A 61 12.61 -8.19 18.98
N ASN A 62 11.45 -8.57 19.56
CA ASN A 62 10.95 -8.08 20.87
C ASN A 62 11.09 -6.56 21.07
N ASP A 63 11.08 -5.82 19.96
CA ASP A 63 11.54 -4.45 19.91
C ASP A 63 10.44 -3.50 20.40
N SER A 64 10.77 -2.60 21.33
CA SER A 64 9.87 -1.63 21.95
C SER A 64 10.40 -0.21 21.75
N GLY A 65 9.52 0.78 21.59
CA GLY A 65 9.93 2.15 21.28
C GLY A 65 8.92 2.89 20.40
N SER A 66 9.29 4.08 19.94
CA SER A 66 8.40 4.94 19.14
C SER A 66 8.10 4.32 17.77
N ALA A 67 6.88 4.56 17.27
CA ALA A 67 6.46 4.15 15.93
C ALA A 67 7.25 4.84 14.81
N SER A 68 8.03 5.89 15.14
CA SER A 68 8.92 6.61 14.22
C SER A 68 9.95 5.71 13.52
N ARG A 69 10.35 4.59 14.13
CA ARG A 69 11.30 3.62 13.54
C ARG A 69 10.71 2.78 12.40
N PHE A 70 9.39 2.71 12.32
CA PHE A 70 8.72 2.04 11.21
C PHE A 70 8.33 3.12 10.20
N PHE A 71 9.03 3.17 9.07
CA PHE A 71 8.61 3.97 7.92
C PHE A 71 7.12 3.70 7.65
N TYR A 72 6.27 4.70 7.92
CA TYR A 72 4.85 4.59 7.71
C TYR A 72 4.58 4.50 6.20
N CYS A 73 4.43 3.27 5.70
CA CYS A 73 3.95 3.02 4.35
C CYS A 73 2.42 3.17 4.35
N ALA A 74 1.94 4.36 4.02
CA ALA A 74 0.52 4.62 3.86
C ALA A 74 -0.12 3.62 2.88
N LYS A 75 -1.11 2.85 3.35
CA LYS A 75 -1.87 1.89 2.54
C LYS A 75 -3.27 2.43 2.27
N ALA A 76 -3.77 2.26 1.05
CA ALA A 76 -5.14 2.58 0.73
C ALA A 76 -6.12 1.79 1.61
N SER A 77 -7.18 2.44 2.08
CA SER A 77 -8.20 1.79 2.89
C SER A 77 -8.94 0.69 2.09
N LYS A 78 -9.67 -0.20 2.79
CA LYS A 78 -10.53 -1.23 2.16
C LYS A 78 -11.57 -0.63 1.21
N ARG A 79 -12.13 0.52 1.59
CA ARG A 79 -13.10 1.23 0.75
C ARG A 79 -12.39 1.84 -0.46
N GLU A 80 -11.29 2.53 -0.24
CA GLU A 80 -10.60 3.29 -1.28
C GLU A 80 -10.00 2.40 -2.38
N ARG A 81 -9.45 1.24 -2.03
CA ARG A 81 -8.94 0.30 -3.04
C ARG A 81 -10.03 -0.24 -3.97
N ASN A 82 -11.30 -0.18 -3.58
CA ASN A 82 -12.40 -0.73 -4.36
C ASN A 82 -13.26 0.33 -5.06
N ILE A 83 -12.90 1.63 -4.97
CA ILE A 83 -13.58 2.71 -5.70
C ILE A 83 -13.67 2.34 -7.19
N GLY A 84 -14.86 2.34 -7.79
CA GLY A 84 -15.04 2.08 -9.22
C GLY A 84 -15.03 0.60 -9.61
N CYS A 85 -14.68 -0.31 -8.68
CA CYS A 85 -14.66 -1.75 -8.94
C CYS A 85 -16.00 -2.43 -8.65
N GLU A 86 -17.11 -1.70 -8.56
CA GLU A 86 -18.40 -2.25 -8.15
C GLU A 86 -18.94 -3.31 -9.14
N GLY A 87 -18.63 -3.15 -10.44
CA GLY A 87 -19.00 -4.08 -11.50
C GLY A 87 -18.00 -5.21 -11.75
N ILE A 88 -16.87 -5.25 -11.04
CA ILE A 88 -15.85 -6.30 -11.21
C ILE A 88 -16.23 -7.50 -10.32
N PRO A 89 -16.28 -8.73 -10.87
CA PRO A 89 -16.58 -9.91 -10.08
C PRO A 89 -15.51 -10.12 -9.01
N GLU A 90 -15.96 -10.57 -7.84
CA GLU A 90 -15.07 -10.93 -6.75
C GLU A 90 -14.23 -12.16 -7.12
N LYS A 91 -12.91 -12.04 -7.04
CA LYS A 91 -11.97 -13.13 -7.24
C LYS A 91 -11.45 -13.61 -5.88
N GLU A 92 -11.28 -14.92 -5.72
CA GLU A 92 -10.51 -15.48 -4.62
C GLU A 92 -9.04 -15.13 -4.83
N TYR A 93 -8.49 -14.33 -3.93
CA TYR A 93 -7.10 -13.93 -3.99
C TYR A 93 -6.36 -14.53 -2.81
N VAL A 94 -5.47 -15.47 -3.10
CA VAL A 94 -4.52 -15.98 -2.13
C VAL A 94 -3.35 -15.01 -2.08
N GLN A 95 -3.31 -14.16 -1.05
CA GLN A 95 -2.12 -13.36 -0.81
C GLN A 95 -1.00 -14.33 -0.39
N PHE A 96 -0.04 -14.58 -1.28
CA PHE A 96 1.17 -15.35 -0.96
C PHE A 96 2.01 -14.55 0.06
N GLN A 97 1.65 -14.63 1.33
CA GLN A 97 2.55 -14.25 2.43
C GLN A 97 3.21 -15.52 2.93
N THR A 98 4.41 -15.78 2.43
CA THR A 98 5.39 -16.54 3.18
C THR A 98 5.88 -15.67 4.35
N ALA A 99 6.05 -16.29 5.51
CA ALA A 99 6.51 -15.62 6.74
C ALA A 99 7.81 -14.79 6.58
N ASN A 100 8.56 -14.99 5.49
CA ASN A 100 9.88 -14.39 5.26
C ASN A 100 9.98 -13.48 4.01
N GLY A 101 8.88 -13.04 3.40
CA GLY A 101 8.90 -11.97 2.39
C GLY A 101 9.57 -12.32 1.04
N THR A 102 10.08 -13.53 0.84
CA THR A 102 10.51 -14.05 -0.46
C THR A 102 9.41 -14.88 -1.10
N SER A 103 9.09 -14.54 -2.36
CA SER A 103 8.12 -15.21 -3.20
C SER A 103 8.49 -16.69 -3.35
N GLY A 104 7.78 -17.59 -2.66
CA GLY A 104 8.06 -19.03 -2.78
C GLY A 104 7.25 -19.92 -1.83
N LYS A 105 6.15 -20.48 -2.35
CA LYS A 105 5.24 -21.50 -1.78
C LYS A 105 4.53 -21.17 -0.45
N ALA A 106 3.23 -21.46 -0.42
CA ALA A 106 2.37 -21.25 0.75
C ALA A 106 2.92 -21.98 2.00
N SER A 107 3.26 -21.23 3.04
CA SER A 107 3.55 -21.80 4.36
C SER A 107 2.27 -22.35 4.98
N SER A 108 2.33 -23.49 5.65
CA SER A 108 1.21 -24.21 6.30
C SER A 108 0.39 -23.44 7.35
N LEU A 109 0.71 -22.15 7.63
CA LEU A 109 -0.23 -21.19 8.22
C LEU A 109 -1.27 -20.65 7.21
N SER A 110 -1.23 -21.15 5.97
CA SER A 110 -2.13 -20.87 4.85
C SER A 110 -3.46 -21.63 4.95
N GLU A 111 -4.07 -21.72 6.13
CA GLU A 111 -5.53 -21.78 6.16
C GLU A 111 -5.99 -20.42 5.66
N GLY A 112 -6.08 -20.35 4.33
CA GLY A 112 -6.28 -19.10 3.60
C GLY A 112 -7.47 -18.38 4.20
N ARG A 113 -7.26 -17.14 4.65
CA ARG A 113 -8.40 -16.25 4.77
C ARG A 113 -8.98 -16.18 3.36
N ASN A 114 -10.16 -16.77 3.17
CA ASN A 114 -10.92 -16.72 1.93
C ASN A 114 -11.50 -15.31 1.78
N THR A 115 -10.61 -14.33 1.70
CA THR A 115 -10.95 -12.92 1.49
C THR A 115 -11.10 -12.72 0.00
N LYS A 116 -12.35 -12.58 -0.41
CA LYS A 116 -12.71 -12.19 -1.76
C LYS A 116 -12.37 -10.71 -1.96
N TYR A 117 -11.71 -10.40 -3.06
CA TYR A 117 -11.40 -9.03 -3.44
C TYR A 117 -11.86 -8.77 -4.87
N ARG A 118 -12.40 -7.58 -5.11
CA ARG A 118 -12.68 -7.09 -6.48
C ARG A 118 -11.41 -6.52 -7.10
N ASN A 119 -10.74 -5.64 -6.36
CA ASN A 119 -9.39 -5.20 -6.71
C ASN A 119 -8.34 -6.16 -6.13
N ILE A 120 -7.74 -6.97 -7.02
CA ILE A 120 -6.68 -7.93 -6.69
C ILE A 120 -5.26 -7.34 -6.76
N HIS A 121 -5.09 -6.06 -7.10
CA HIS A 121 -3.78 -5.45 -7.21
C HIS A 121 -3.11 -5.36 -5.81
N PRO A 122 -1.90 -5.92 -5.61
CA PRO A 122 -1.33 -6.11 -4.27
C PRO A 122 -0.88 -4.80 -3.60
N THR A 123 -0.52 -3.79 -4.40
CA THR A 123 0.20 -2.59 -3.93
C THR A 123 -0.52 -1.27 -4.28
N VAL A 124 -1.83 -1.21 -4.04
CA VAL A 124 -2.64 0.02 -4.27
C VAL A 124 -2.12 1.19 -3.43
N LYS A 125 -1.76 2.30 -4.09
CA LYS A 125 -1.32 3.53 -3.43
C LYS A 125 -2.52 4.35 -2.91
N PRO A 126 -2.35 5.12 -1.83
CA PRO A 126 -3.39 6.05 -1.40
C PRO A 126 -3.61 7.19 -2.40
N LEU A 127 -4.87 7.50 -2.69
CA LEU A 127 -5.29 8.56 -3.61
C LEU A 127 -4.83 9.93 -3.14
N ALA A 128 -4.95 10.23 -1.84
CA ALA A 128 -4.51 11.51 -1.29
C ALA A 128 -3.01 11.75 -1.50
N LEU A 129 -2.19 10.70 -1.40
CA LEU A 129 -0.76 10.76 -1.69
C LEU A 129 -0.52 11.08 -3.17
N MET A 130 -1.19 10.37 -4.07
CA MET A 130 -1.03 10.59 -5.50
C MET A 130 -1.53 11.97 -5.95
N GLU A 131 -2.62 12.47 -5.37
CA GLU A 131 -3.10 13.84 -5.60
C GLU A 131 -2.08 14.89 -5.17
N TYR A 132 -1.44 14.69 -4.01
CA TYR A 132 -0.37 15.56 -3.55
C TYR A 132 0.81 15.58 -4.53
N LEU A 133 1.29 14.39 -4.95
CA LEU A 133 2.41 14.28 -5.88
C LEU A 133 2.10 14.90 -7.26
N VAL A 134 0.92 14.62 -7.82
CA VAL A 134 0.47 15.20 -9.09
C VAL A 134 0.39 16.72 -9.00
N LYS A 135 -0.16 17.29 -7.92
CA LYS A 135 -0.19 18.75 -7.70
C LYS A 135 1.22 19.36 -7.64
N LEU A 136 2.18 18.65 -7.07
CA LEU A 136 3.54 19.15 -6.87
C LEU A 136 4.30 19.29 -8.20
N VAL A 137 4.07 18.38 -9.14
CA VAL A 137 4.87 18.26 -10.38
C VAL A 137 4.13 18.67 -11.65
N SER A 138 2.85 19.04 -11.57
CA SER A 138 2.03 19.37 -12.74
C SER A 138 1.01 20.47 -12.46
N ARG A 139 0.66 21.22 -13.52
CA ARG A 139 -0.47 22.17 -13.54
C ARG A 139 -1.71 21.53 -14.17
N GLU A 140 -2.86 22.15 -13.95
CA GLU A 140 -4.10 21.75 -14.63
C GLU A 140 -3.92 21.77 -16.16
N GLY A 141 -4.52 20.81 -16.86
CA GLY A 141 -4.40 20.61 -18.31
C GLY A 141 -3.07 20.01 -18.79
N GLN A 142 -2.08 19.83 -17.93
CA GLN A 142 -0.84 19.13 -18.29
C GLN A 142 -1.00 17.61 -18.27
N VAL A 143 -0.12 16.93 -19.00
CA VAL A 143 -0.08 15.46 -19.10
C VAL A 143 0.85 14.87 -18.03
N VAL A 144 0.38 13.83 -17.35
CA VAL A 144 1.17 13.00 -16.44
C VAL A 144 1.33 11.61 -17.03
N LEU A 145 2.56 11.10 -17.08
CA LEU A 145 2.88 9.73 -17.48
C LEU A 145 3.15 8.86 -16.25
N ASP A 146 2.52 7.69 -16.18
CA ASP A 146 2.83 6.64 -15.22
C ASP A 146 3.11 5.31 -15.98
N PRO A 147 4.38 4.91 -16.13
CA PRO A 147 4.74 3.72 -16.89
C PRO A 147 4.44 2.40 -16.13
N PHE A 148 4.07 2.47 -14.84
CA PHE A 148 3.79 1.31 -13.99
C PHE A 148 2.54 1.57 -13.14
N MET A 149 1.45 1.93 -13.82
CA MET A 149 0.30 2.52 -13.13
C MET A 149 -0.42 1.55 -12.19
N GLY A 150 -0.25 0.25 -12.36
CA GLY A 150 -0.84 -0.77 -11.51
C GLY A 150 -2.35 -0.60 -11.43
N SER A 151 -2.86 -0.40 -10.21
CA SER A 151 -4.27 -0.11 -9.95
C SER A 151 -4.78 1.28 -10.41
N GLY A 152 -4.00 2.08 -11.13
CA GLY A 152 -4.46 3.34 -11.74
C GLY A 152 -4.67 4.53 -10.78
N THR A 153 -4.08 4.50 -9.59
CA THR A 153 -4.30 5.57 -8.58
C THR A 153 -3.75 6.93 -9.04
N THR A 154 -2.65 6.95 -9.81
CA THR A 154 -2.14 8.17 -10.46
C THR A 154 -3.15 8.76 -11.43
N GLY A 155 -3.82 7.92 -12.25
CA GLY A 155 -4.87 8.36 -13.17
C GLY A 155 -6.11 8.91 -12.44
N MET A 156 -6.51 8.29 -11.33
CA MET A 156 -7.58 8.81 -10.47
C MET A 156 -7.24 10.22 -9.97
N ALA A 157 -6.00 10.41 -9.49
CA ALA A 157 -5.52 11.71 -9.03
C ALA A 157 -5.52 12.74 -10.18
N CYS A 158 -5.03 12.37 -11.37
CA CYS A 158 -5.02 13.24 -12.54
C CYS A 158 -6.45 13.69 -12.90
N LYS A 159 -7.40 12.76 -12.98
CA LYS A 159 -8.81 13.07 -13.28
C LYS A 159 -9.44 14.01 -12.25
N ARG A 160 -9.26 13.74 -10.94
CA ARG A 160 -9.79 14.63 -9.89
C ARG A 160 -9.20 16.04 -9.97
N LEU A 161 -7.96 16.15 -10.44
CA LEU A 161 -7.21 17.39 -10.53
C LEU A 161 -7.28 18.07 -11.91
N GLY A 162 -8.01 17.52 -12.88
CA GLY A 162 -8.05 18.08 -14.23
C GLY A 162 -6.70 18.04 -14.95
N ARG A 163 -5.96 16.93 -14.84
CA ARG A 163 -4.76 16.64 -15.63
C ARG A 163 -5.08 15.55 -16.65
N GLU A 164 -4.44 15.64 -17.81
CA GLU A 164 -4.39 14.55 -18.77
C GLU A 164 -3.48 13.44 -18.23
N PHE A 165 -3.77 12.18 -18.58
CA PHE A 165 -3.05 11.03 -18.03
C PHE A 165 -2.75 9.99 -19.09
N ILE A 166 -1.51 9.52 -19.10
CA ILE A 166 -1.07 8.37 -19.89
C ILE A 166 -0.55 7.33 -18.91
N GLY A 167 -1.20 6.17 -18.88
CA GLY A 167 -0.83 5.05 -18.00
C GLY A 167 -0.47 3.82 -18.81
N ILE A 168 0.61 3.14 -18.40
CA ILE A 168 1.03 1.85 -18.97
C ILE A 168 0.92 0.78 -17.88
N GLU A 169 0.25 -0.32 -18.22
CA GLU A 169 0.13 -1.50 -17.38
C GLU A 169 0.22 -2.73 -18.27
N MET A 170 1.05 -3.70 -17.86
CA MET A 170 1.33 -4.90 -18.65
C MET A 170 0.28 -5.99 -18.43
N MET A 171 -0.31 -6.05 -17.23
CA MET A 171 -1.23 -7.13 -16.86
C MET A 171 -2.68 -6.76 -17.19
N PRO A 172 -3.39 -7.53 -18.05
CA PRO A 172 -4.77 -7.24 -18.44
C PRO A 172 -5.72 -7.09 -17.24
N ASP A 173 -5.61 -7.99 -16.26
CA ASP A 173 -6.41 -7.95 -15.03
C ASP A 173 -6.21 -6.64 -14.24
N TYR A 174 -4.98 -6.11 -14.19
CA TYR A 174 -4.70 -4.85 -13.51
C TYR A 174 -5.15 -3.65 -14.34
N MET A 175 -5.07 -3.75 -15.67
CA MET A 175 -5.58 -2.74 -16.59
C MET A 175 -7.10 -2.58 -16.48
N GLU A 176 -7.86 -3.67 -16.35
CA GLU A 176 -9.31 -3.61 -16.10
C GLU A 176 -9.63 -2.89 -14.78
N ILE A 177 -8.90 -3.24 -13.71
CA ILE A 177 -9.02 -2.58 -12.40
C ILE A 177 -8.69 -1.09 -12.51
N ALA A 178 -7.60 -0.74 -13.18
CA ALA A 178 -7.16 0.65 -13.34
C ALA A 178 -8.21 1.49 -14.05
N LYS A 179 -8.73 1.01 -15.18
CA LYS A 179 -9.82 1.68 -15.93
C LYS A 179 -11.04 1.92 -15.06
N ALA A 180 -11.54 0.86 -14.41
CA ALA A 180 -12.72 0.94 -13.56
C ALA A 180 -12.54 1.96 -12.41
N ARG A 181 -11.36 1.98 -11.79
CA ARG A 181 -11.02 2.92 -10.71
C ARG A 181 -10.94 4.37 -11.19
N ILE A 182 -10.34 4.62 -12.35
CA ILE A 182 -10.24 5.95 -12.97
C ILE A 182 -11.64 6.44 -13.39
N ASP A 183 -12.47 5.57 -13.93
CA ASP A 183 -13.84 5.91 -14.33
C ASP A 183 -14.74 6.19 -13.12
N GLY A 184 -14.53 5.47 -12.01
CA GLY A 184 -15.26 5.62 -10.77
C GLY A 184 -15.03 6.92 -9.99
N VAL A 185 -14.04 7.74 -10.37
CA VAL A 185 -13.85 9.07 -9.76
C VAL A 185 -14.36 10.19 -10.65
N LYS A 186 -14.95 11.22 -10.02
CA LYS A 186 -15.40 12.46 -10.67
C LYS A 186 -14.35 13.55 -10.52
N GLU A 187 -14.34 14.48 -11.47
CA GLU A 187 -13.54 15.70 -11.36
C GLU A 187 -13.94 16.51 -10.12
N SER A 188 -12.98 17.20 -9.48
CA SER A 188 -13.28 18.01 -8.29
C SER A 188 -14.32 19.11 -8.57
N LYS A 189 -14.26 19.72 -9.76
CA LYS A 189 -15.25 20.73 -10.21
C LYS A 189 -16.68 20.18 -10.26
N GLN A 190 -16.85 18.94 -10.73
CA GLN A 190 -18.15 18.28 -10.79
C GLN A 190 -18.68 17.91 -9.39
N LEU A 191 -17.78 17.54 -8.47
CA LEU A 191 -18.12 17.28 -7.07
C LEU A 191 -18.57 18.56 -6.35
N GLU A 192 -17.87 19.68 -6.55
CA GLU A 192 -18.24 20.98 -6.00
C GLU A 192 -19.63 21.42 -6.49
N GLN A 193 -19.91 21.30 -7.80
CA GLN A 193 -21.22 21.61 -8.36
C GLN A 193 -22.33 20.72 -7.80
N LEU A 194 -22.07 19.41 -7.64
CA LEU A 194 -23.04 18.47 -7.07
C LEU A 194 -23.36 18.76 -5.60
N ASN A 195 -22.38 19.22 -4.84
CA ASN A 195 -22.59 19.59 -3.43
C ASN A 195 -23.40 20.88 -3.33
N LEU A 196 -23.05 21.90 -4.14
CA LEU A 196 -23.83 23.14 -4.24
C LEU A 196 -25.31 22.89 -4.60
N LEU A 197 -25.60 21.89 -5.44
CA LEU A 197 -26.98 21.53 -5.80
C LEU A 197 -27.75 20.79 -4.69
N LYS A 198 -27.05 20.13 -3.77
CA LYS A 198 -27.68 19.42 -2.64
C LYS A 198 -27.99 20.35 -1.47
N ASP A 199 -27.17 21.38 -1.28
CA ASP A 199 -27.35 22.37 -0.21
C ASP A 199 -28.50 23.36 -0.51
N ASN A 200 -29.06 23.33 -1.73
CA ASN A 200 -30.20 24.14 -2.17
C ASN A 200 -31.53 23.38 -2.22
N LYS A 201 -31.62 22.20 -1.59
CA LYS A 201 -32.86 21.41 -1.40
C LYS A 201 -33.18 21.29 0.09
#